data_AF-A0A1H9DR48-F1
#
_entry.id   AF-A0A1H9DR48-F1
#
_cell.length_a   1.000
_cell.length_b   1.000
_cell.length_c   1.000
_cell.angle_alpha   90.00
_cell.angle_beta   90.00
_cell.angle_gamma   90.00
#
_symmetry.space_group_name_H-M   'P 1'
#
loop_
_entity.id
_entity.type
_entity.pdbx_description
1 polymer ?
#
loop_
_entity_poly.entity_id
_entity_poly.type
_entity_poly.pdbx_seq_one_letter_code
_entity_poly.pdbx_strand_id
1 'polypeptide(L)' 'MKKLVLVKLLIVTLLVTSLGSCSVHVHRRTTVVHKHKYKPLPPGHAKKLHGEKSAKNYTKKRRH' A
#
# COMPACT_ATOMS: atom_id res chain seq x y z
N MET A 1 25.39 -32.96 -27.26
CA MET A 1 24.08 -32.26 -27.36
C MET A 1 23.31 -32.19 -26.04
N LYS A 2 23.24 -33.28 -25.25
CA LYS A 2 22.54 -33.32 -23.94
C LYS A 2 22.98 -32.24 -22.94
N LYS A 3 24.28 -31.93 -22.86
CA LYS A 3 24.84 -30.88 -22.00
C LYS A 3 24.32 -29.48 -22.35
N LEU A 4 24.15 -29.18 -23.64
CA LEU A 4 23.64 -27.89 -24.11
C LEU A 4 22.14 -27.74 -23.80
N VAL A 5 21.39 -28.84 -23.90
CA VAL A 5 19.97 -28.89 -23.51
C VAL A 5 19.81 -28.65 -22.00
N LEU A 6 20.67 -29.27 -21.18
CA LEU A 6 20.66 -29.09 -19.73
C LEU A 6 20.96 -27.63 -19.32
N VAL A 7 21.95 -27.01 -19.95
CA VAL A 7 22.31 -25.60 -19.69
C VAL A 7 21.17 -24.67 -20.09
N LYS A 8 20.54 -24.90 -21.26
CA LYS A 8 19.38 -24.09 -21.68
C LYS A 8 18.20 -24.23 -20.72
N LEU A 9 17.92 -25.45 -20.25
CA LEU A 9 16.86 -25.70 -19.28
C LEU A 9 17.11 -24.94 -17.98
N LEU A 10 18.34 -24.94 -17.49
CA LEU A 10 18.74 -24.26 -16.26
C LEU A 10 18.61 -22.73 -16.36
N ILE A 11 18.96 -22.15 -17.51
CA ILE A 11 18.80 -20.70 -17.75
C ILE A 11 17.32 -20.31 -17.76
N VAL A 12 16.47 -21.11 -18.43
CA VAL A 12 15.03 -20.84 -18.52
C VAL A 12 14.36 -20.93 -17.16
N THR A 13 14.70 -21.92 -16.34
CA THR A 13 14.10 -22.06 -14.99
C THR A 13 14.49 -20.91 -14.07
N LEU A 14 15.74 -20.45 -14.11
CA LEU A 14 16.22 -19.28 -13.35
C LEU A 14 15.50 -17.98 -13.77
N LEU A 15 15.23 -17.80 -15.06
CA LEU A 15 14.55 -16.60 -15.56
C LEU A 15 13.10 -16.54 -15.05
N VAL A 16 12.36 -17.66 -15.14
CA VAL A 16 10.94 -17.74 -14.73
C VAL A 16 10.77 -17.48 -13.23
N THR A 17 11.66 -18.02 -12.39
CA THR A 17 11.59 -17.80 -10.93
C THR A 17 11.92 -16.37 -10.53
N SER A 18 12.82 -15.71 -11.26
CA SER A 18 13.17 -14.29 -11.05
C SER A 18 11.98 -13.37 -11.34
N LEU A 19 11.28 -13.58 -12.46
CA LEU A 19 10.10 -12.80 -12.85
C LEU A 19 8.88 -13.04 -11.94
N GLY A 20 8.72 -14.25 -11.40
CA GLY A 20 7.59 -14.60 -10.52
C GLY A 20 7.68 -14.02 -9.09
N SER A 21 8.87 -13.57 -8.67
CA SER A 21 9.09 -13.09 -7.29
C SER A 21 8.74 -11.62 -7.08
N CYS A 22 8.17 -10.94 -8.09
CA CYS A 22 7.63 -9.58 -7.95
C CYS A 22 6.26 -9.57 -7.24
N SER A 23 6.18 -10.13 -6.03
CA SER A 23 5.00 -9.98 -5.17
C SER A 23 5.12 -8.67 -4.39
N VAL A 24 4.58 -7.59 -4.95
CA VAL A 24 4.39 -6.34 -4.19
C VAL A 24 3.31 -6.59 -3.15
N HIS A 25 3.73 -6.73 -1.89
CA HIS A 25 2.82 -6.75 -0.76
C HIS A 25 2.12 -5.39 -0.64
N VAL A 26 0.98 -5.24 -1.32
CA VAL A 26 0.09 -4.11 -1.08
C VAL A 26 -0.55 -4.35 0.27
N HIS A 27 -0.12 -3.58 1.27
CA HIS A 27 -0.76 -3.54 2.57
C HIS A 27 -2.17 -2.93 2.37
N ARG A 28 -3.13 -3.74 1.92
CA ARG A 28 -4.54 -3.42 2.07
C ARG A 28 -4.74 -3.37 3.57
N ARG A 29 -4.83 -2.16 4.12
CA ARG A 29 -5.39 -1.95 5.45
C ARG A 29 -6.76 -2.61 5.38
N THR A 30 -6.83 -3.85 5.84
CA THR A 30 -8.08 -4.50 6.19
C THR A 30 -8.79 -3.46 7.02
N THR A 31 -9.91 -2.98 6.50
CA THR A 31 -10.88 -2.24 7.26
C THR A 31 -11.30 -3.19 8.36
N VAL A 32 -10.53 -3.19 9.45
CA VAL A 32 -10.89 -3.89 10.66
C VAL A 32 -12.26 -3.35 10.97
N VAL A 33 -13.24 -4.25 10.88
CA VAL A 33 -14.62 -4.06 11.29
C VAL A 33 -14.60 -3.87 12.80
N HIS A 34 -13.95 -2.81 13.26
CA HIS A 34 -14.23 -2.27 14.55
C HIS A 34 -15.50 -1.48 14.37
N LYS A 35 -16.51 -1.88 15.14
CA LYS A 35 -17.71 -1.11 15.47
C LYS A 35 -17.33 0.26 16.08
N HIS A 36 -16.68 1.12 15.31
CA HIS A 36 -16.35 2.47 15.69
C HIS A 36 -17.23 3.36 14.87
N LYS A 37 -18.24 3.91 15.55
CA LYS A 37 -18.93 5.16 15.20
C LYS A 37 -18.01 6.00 14.32
N TYR A 38 -18.44 6.30 13.10
CA TYR A 38 -17.75 7.13 12.11
C TYR A 38 -16.69 8.00 12.76
N LYS A 39 -15.44 7.53 12.81
CA LYS A 39 -14.38 8.31 13.45
C LYS A 39 -14.24 9.57 12.58
N PRO A 40 -14.29 10.77 13.18
CA PRO A 40 -14.15 12.00 12.41
C PRO A 40 -12.85 11.94 11.62
N LEU A 41 -12.89 12.42 10.37
CA LEU A 41 -11.73 12.42 9.50
C LEU A 41 -10.55 13.08 10.22
N PRO A 42 -9.34 12.48 10.17
CA PRO A 42 -8.18 13.09 10.79
C PRO A 42 -7.95 14.47 10.18
N PRO A 43 -7.52 15.46 10.99
CA PRO A 43 -7.57 16.88 10.63
C PRO A 43 -6.74 17.20 9.37
N GLY A 44 -5.65 16.46 9.15
CA GLY A 44 -4.84 16.59 7.93
C GLY A 44 -5.56 16.11 6.66
N HIS A 45 -6.42 15.10 6.75
CA HIS A 45 -7.25 14.65 5.62
C HIS A 45 -8.43 15.59 5.39
N ALA A 46 -9.10 16.00 6.47
CA ALA A 46 -10.19 16.95 6.39
C ALA A 46 -9.73 18.26 5.71
N LYS A 47 -8.58 18.80 6.11
CA LYS A 47 -7.94 19.95 5.46
C LYS A 47 -7.78 19.77 3.94
N LYS A 48 -7.26 18.62 3.51
CA LYS A 48 -7.00 18.34 2.08
C LYS A 48 -8.29 18.29 1.28
N LEU A 49 -9.34 17.66 1.82
CA LEU A 49 -10.64 17.56 1.14
C LEU A 49 -11.32 18.91 0.96
N HIS A 50 -11.15 19.82 1.93
CA HIS A 50 -11.79 21.14 1.90
C HIS A 50 -10.90 22.23 1.27
N GLY A 51 -9.68 21.91 0.85
CA GLY A 51 -8.75 22.87 0.24
C GLY A 51 -8.23 23.95 1.19
N GLU A 52 -8.39 23.78 2.51
CA GLU A 52 -7.98 24.78 3.49
C GLU A 52 -6.46 24.78 3.70
N LYS A 53 -5.88 25.95 4.01
CA LYS A 53 -4.44 26.09 4.32
C LYS A 53 -4.07 25.61 5.72
N SER A 54 -5.03 25.37 6.62
CA SER A 54 -4.78 24.99 8.02
C SER A 54 -5.68 23.85 8.48
N ALA A 55 -5.14 22.93 9.29
CA ALA A 55 -5.90 21.83 9.88
C ALA A 55 -6.52 22.18 11.25
N LYS A 56 -6.23 23.39 11.78
CA LYS A 56 -6.61 23.83 13.13
C LYS A 56 -8.12 23.77 13.36
N ASN A 57 -8.91 24.12 12.34
CA ASN A 57 -10.37 24.12 12.36
C ASN A 57 -10.97 22.71 12.50
N TYR A 58 -10.23 21.68 12.08
CA TYR A 58 -10.66 20.28 12.13
C TYR A 58 -10.14 19.55 13.38
N THR A 59 -9.54 20.26 14.33
CA THR A 59 -9.10 19.70 15.61
C THR A 59 -10.13 19.97 16.70
N LYS A 60 -10.28 19.03 17.64
CA LYS A 60 -11.17 19.18 18.81
C LYS A 60 -10.77 20.35 19.72
N LYS A 61 -9.50 20.77 19.67
CA LYS A 61 -8.95 21.88 20.46
C LYS A 61 -8.98 23.16 19.62
N ARG A 62 -10.19 23.63 19.29
CA ARG A 62 -10.38 24.95 18.68
C ARG A 62 -9.98 25.98 19.75
N ARG A 63 -8.79 26.59 19.62
CA ARG A 63 -8.43 27.74 20.47
C ARG A 63 -9.29 28.91 20.02
N HIS A 64 -10.09 29.41 20.94
CA HIS A 64 -10.80 30.68 20.87
C HIS A 64 -9.81 31.84 20.90
#